data_AF-A0A819XNM7-F1
#
_entry.id   AF-A0A819XNM7-F1
#
_cell.length_a   1.000
_cell.length_b   1.000
_cell.length_c   1.000
_cell.angle_alpha   90.00
_cell.angle_beta   90.00
_cell.angle_gamma   90.00
#
_symmetry.space_group_name_H-M   'P 1'
#
loop_
_entity.id
_entity.type
_entity.pdbx_description
1 polymer ?
#
loop_
_entity_poly.entity_id
_entity_poly.type
_entity_poly.pdbx_seq_one_letter_code
_entity_poly.pdbx_strand_id
1 'polypeptide(L)'
;MTKTNDFQVSQYCFATCNYRERKSKPTETMPLEGYTIDYAEPDNGLIMHDGKYFLKAVREGDVVTFATNEENERHSWVQALYRATGQSHKPTPITQINKLNSSQDKKIFQGWLSPIQSYVLEEYCSRYGVRGCLRHLYYLNDLLDRAEQEFMIDPQLLHYSYGFCTSHVSGNRPDNNVSTITMEKRDRFIEIKERLKQFLENQVTNFRFSFPFGRPEAALKATLSLLECVLSKDISIPISRDDIRNFIRKCLENAAYSNYTRVSDQAKVEAELCIELLQQDSEHYQEAFKQYNDLLIEHEEIFWSLFAVNMEHVIDQQPIENTLSNSRFHQQLRDTFAPLVIRYIDLIEHVLHNQFIKQGPVSRST
;
A
#
# COMPACT_ATOMS: atom_id res chain seq x y z
N MET A 1 40.59 -11.11 41.36
CA MET A 1 39.56 -10.07 41.05
C MET A 1 39.92 -9.56 39.67
N THR A 2 39.16 -9.73 38.59
CA THR A 2 37.72 -10.03 38.41
C THR A 2 37.57 -10.64 37.01
N LYS A 3 36.90 -11.80 36.89
CA LYS A 3 36.34 -12.29 35.63
C LYS A 3 34.98 -11.62 35.44
N THR A 4 34.68 -11.14 34.25
CA THR A 4 33.35 -10.73 33.77
C THR A 4 33.41 -10.89 32.25
N ASN A 5 32.89 -11.96 31.66
CA ASN A 5 31.52 -12.46 31.54
C ASN A 5 31.12 -12.31 30.07
N ASP A 6 30.85 -13.46 29.46
CA ASP A 6 30.51 -13.69 28.07
C ASP A 6 29.26 -12.92 27.64
N PHE A 7 29.32 -12.28 26.46
CA PHE A 7 28.12 -11.99 25.66
C PHE A 7 28.09 -12.95 24.49
N GLN A 8 27.55 -14.15 24.71
CA GLN A 8 27.11 -15.01 23.64
C GLN A 8 25.64 -14.69 23.36
N VAL A 9 25.40 -13.78 22.41
CA VAL A 9 24.05 -13.55 21.87
C VAL A 9 23.71 -14.77 21.01
N SER A 10 22.88 -15.68 21.49
CA SER A 10 22.34 -16.74 20.64
C SER A 10 21.31 -16.12 19.70
N GLN A 11 21.68 -15.91 18.43
CA GLN A 11 20.70 -15.66 17.38
C GLN A 11 20.01 -16.99 17.08
N TYR A 12 18.74 -17.12 17.49
CA TYR A 12 17.92 -18.25 17.08
C TYR A 12 17.58 -18.10 15.60
N CYS A 13 18.17 -18.92 14.73
CA CYS A 13 17.76 -19.03 13.33
C CYS A 13 16.60 -20.03 13.26
N PHE A 14 15.41 -19.55 12.87
CA PHE A 14 14.24 -20.40 12.68
C PHE A 14 14.24 -20.98 11.25
N ALA A 15 13.87 -22.25 11.12
CA ALA A 15 13.76 -22.92 9.83
C ALA A 15 12.57 -23.86 9.81
N THR A 16 11.91 -23.99 8.65
CA THR A 16 10.97 -25.07 8.39
C THR A 16 11.75 -26.30 7.94
N CYS A 17 11.38 -27.46 8.47
CA CYS A 17 12.11 -28.70 8.28
C CYS A 17 11.12 -29.80 7.87
N ASN A 18 11.30 -30.37 6.68
CA ASN A 18 10.51 -31.50 6.21
C ASN A 18 11.18 -32.82 6.61
N TYR A 19 10.49 -33.66 7.36
CA TYR A 19 11.00 -34.96 7.81
C TYR A 19 10.28 -36.09 7.07
N ARG A 20 11.04 -37.08 6.58
CA ARG A 20 10.45 -38.35 6.14
C ARG A 20 10.17 -39.22 7.35
N GLU A 21 9.12 -40.04 7.26
CA GLU A 21 8.77 -40.99 8.31
C GLU A 21 9.98 -41.82 8.75
N ARG A 22 10.17 -41.89 10.08
CA ARG A 22 11.22 -42.70 10.73
C ARG A 22 12.66 -42.26 10.44
N LYS A 23 12.89 -41.00 10.04
CA LYS A 23 14.25 -40.42 9.93
C LYS A 23 14.43 -39.23 10.88
N SER A 24 15.55 -39.19 11.58
CA SER A 24 15.91 -38.12 12.54
C SER A 24 16.53 -36.87 11.89
N LYS A 25 16.87 -36.93 10.61
CA LYS A 25 17.42 -35.80 9.85
C LYS A 25 16.37 -35.24 8.88
N PRO A 26 16.21 -33.91 8.81
CA PRO A 26 15.31 -33.30 7.85
C PRO A 26 15.82 -33.55 6.43
N THR A 27 14.88 -33.83 5.52
CA THR A 27 15.14 -34.02 4.09
C THR A 27 15.24 -32.69 3.37
N GLU A 28 14.51 -31.69 3.85
CA GLU A 28 14.52 -30.33 3.32
C GLU A 28 14.48 -29.36 4.51
N THR A 29 15.28 -28.31 4.44
CA THR A 29 15.37 -27.28 5.47
C THR A 29 15.35 -25.93 4.80
N MET A 30 14.39 -25.08 5.17
CA MET A 30 14.25 -23.74 4.64
C MET A 30 14.38 -22.74 5.80
N PRO A 31 15.41 -21.89 5.82
CA PRO A 31 15.54 -20.84 6.84
C PRO A 31 14.43 -19.79 6.62
N LEU A 32 13.83 -19.33 7.71
CA LEU A 32 12.74 -18.34 7.71
C LEU A 32 13.23 -16.89 7.77
N GLU A 33 14.55 -16.67 7.84
CA GLU A 33 15.14 -15.34 7.88
C GLU A 33 14.85 -14.56 6.58
N GLY A 34 14.30 -13.36 6.74
CA GLY A 34 13.91 -12.48 5.63
C GLY A 34 12.59 -12.85 4.94
N TYR A 35 11.89 -13.90 5.40
CA TYR A 35 10.56 -14.24 4.88
C TYR A 35 9.45 -13.44 5.56
N THR A 36 8.41 -13.09 4.82
CA THR A 36 7.13 -12.61 5.35
C THR A 36 6.04 -13.64 5.08
N ILE A 37 5.14 -13.83 6.05
CA ILE A 37 4.08 -14.82 6.03
C ILE A 37 2.74 -14.13 5.88
N ASP A 38 1.97 -14.58 4.90
CA ASP A 38 0.61 -14.10 4.65
C ASP A 38 -0.35 -15.25 4.35
N TYR A 39 -1.63 -15.02 4.61
CA TYR A 39 -2.68 -15.92 4.15
C TYR A 39 -2.76 -15.86 2.62
N ALA A 40 -3.00 -17.00 1.97
CA ALA A 40 -3.07 -17.10 0.53
C ALA A 40 -4.38 -17.73 0.05
N GLU A 41 -4.82 -17.34 -1.14
CA GLU A 41 -5.93 -17.98 -1.83
C GLU A 41 -5.50 -19.32 -2.47
N PRO A 42 -6.45 -20.22 -2.78
CA PRO A 42 -6.17 -21.42 -3.54
C PRO A 42 -5.63 -21.04 -4.92
N ASP A 43 -4.40 -21.45 -5.22
CA ASP A 43 -3.85 -21.27 -6.56
C ASP A 43 -4.45 -22.34 -7.48
N ASN A 44 -5.31 -21.94 -8.42
CA ASN A 44 -5.93 -22.83 -9.40
C ASN A 44 -4.91 -23.58 -10.28
N GLY A 45 -3.65 -23.12 -10.34
CA GLY A 45 -2.57 -23.75 -11.11
C GLY A 45 -1.74 -24.78 -10.34
N LEU A 46 -1.80 -24.79 -9.01
CA LEU A 46 -1.09 -25.73 -8.14
C LEU A 46 -2.09 -26.66 -7.48
N ILE A 47 -2.44 -27.75 -8.18
CA ILE A 47 -3.09 -28.91 -7.56
C ILE A 47 -2.05 -29.61 -6.67
N MET A 48 -1.68 -28.95 -5.56
CA MET A 48 -0.99 -29.56 -4.44
C MET A 48 -2.00 -30.50 -3.78
N HIS A 49 -1.62 -31.77 -3.63
CA HIS A 49 -2.43 -32.83 -3.04
C HIS A 49 -3.13 -32.38 -1.73
N ASP A 50 -4.46 -32.51 -1.70
CA ASP A 50 -5.39 -32.43 -0.55
C ASP A 50 -5.51 -31.14 0.29
N GLY A 51 -4.67 -30.13 0.10
CA GLY A 51 -4.73 -28.88 0.87
C GLY A 51 -5.94 -27.99 0.53
N LYS A 52 -6.71 -27.57 1.54
CA LYS A 52 -7.89 -26.69 1.40
C LYS A 52 -7.61 -25.23 1.70
N TYR A 53 -6.65 -24.96 2.58
CA TYR A 53 -6.32 -23.62 3.05
C TYR A 53 -4.84 -23.34 2.82
N PHE A 54 -4.52 -22.15 2.31
CA PHE A 54 -3.15 -21.83 1.87
C PHE A 54 -2.58 -20.65 2.64
N LEU A 55 -1.25 -20.64 2.77
CA LEU A 55 -0.46 -19.52 3.26
C LEU A 55 0.84 -19.44 2.44
N LYS A 56 1.37 -18.25 2.23
CA LYS A 56 2.60 -18.01 1.47
C LYS A 56 3.67 -17.42 2.37
N ALA A 57 4.89 -17.91 2.21
CA ALA A 57 6.10 -17.27 2.69
C ALA A 57 6.80 -16.61 1.49
N VAL A 58 7.00 -15.31 1.56
CA VAL A 58 7.59 -14.51 0.48
C VAL A 58 8.92 -13.93 0.94
N ARG A 59 9.95 -14.06 0.12
CA ARG A 59 11.26 -13.40 0.24
C ARG A 59 11.68 -12.95 -1.15
N GLU A 60 12.61 -12.01 -1.27
CA GLU A 60 13.05 -11.46 -2.56
C GLU A 60 13.30 -12.55 -3.63
N GLY A 61 12.42 -12.63 -4.63
CA GLY A 61 12.51 -13.60 -5.73
C GLY A 61 12.12 -15.05 -5.39
N ASP A 62 11.66 -15.32 -4.16
CA ASP A 62 11.29 -16.65 -3.67
C ASP A 62 9.90 -16.64 -3.02
N VAL A 63 9.03 -17.56 -3.44
CA VAL A 63 7.67 -17.69 -2.92
C VAL A 63 7.40 -19.15 -2.62
N VAL A 64 7.19 -19.46 -1.35
CA VAL A 64 6.86 -20.80 -0.88
C VAL A 64 5.42 -20.83 -0.41
N THR A 65 4.60 -21.67 -1.03
CA THR A 65 3.20 -21.87 -0.65
C THR A 65 3.09 -23.12 0.23
N PHE A 66 2.49 -22.96 1.42
CA PHE A 66 2.11 -24.08 2.27
C PHE A 66 0.59 -24.28 2.19
N ALA A 67 0.16 -25.53 2.36
CA ALA A 67 -1.24 -25.89 2.36
C ALA A 67 -1.58 -26.69 3.63
N THR A 68 -2.76 -26.44 4.20
CA THR A 68 -3.33 -27.18 5.32
C THR A 68 -4.73 -27.66 4.96
N ASN A 69 -5.20 -28.70 5.65
CA ASN A 69 -6.54 -29.26 5.42
C ASN A 69 -7.61 -28.55 6.25
N GLU A 70 -7.20 -27.93 7.36
CA GLU A 70 -8.07 -27.22 8.29
C GLU A 70 -7.67 -25.74 8.44
N GLU A 71 -8.67 -24.89 8.63
CA GLU A 71 -8.48 -23.44 8.79
C GLU A 71 -7.80 -23.09 10.12
N ASN A 72 -8.15 -23.79 11.20
CA ASN A 72 -7.54 -23.60 12.51
C ASN A 72 -6.05 -23.94 12.49
N GLU A 73 -5.68 -24.96 11.71
CA GLU A 73 -4.29 -25.35 11.50
C GLU A 73 -3.53 -24.26 10.74
N ARG A 74 -4.10 -23.74 9.64
CA ARG A 74 -3.55 -22.57 8.92
C ARG A 74 -3.32 -21.42 9.88
N HIS A 75 -4.32 -21.06 10.70
CA HIS A 75 -4.20 -19.95 11.63
C HIS A 75 -3.04 -20.18 12.63
N SER A 76 -2.93 -21.38 13.17
CA SER A 76 -1.87 -21.77 14.11
C SER A 76 -0.48 -21.67 13.47
N TRP A 77 -0.34 -22.20 12.23
CA TRP A 77 0.89 -22.11 11.45
C TRP A 77 1.28 -20.68 11.10
N VAL A 78 0.31 -19.86 10.68
CA VAL A 78 0.55 -18.44 10.38
C VAL A 78 1.04 -17.70 11.63
N GLN A 79 0.44 -17.93 12.80
CA GLN A 79 0.91 -17.31 14.06
C GLN A 79 2.29 -17.81 14.48
N ALA A 80 2.60 -19.08 14.28
CA ALA A 80 3.91 -19.66 14.59
C ALA A 80 5.00 -19.09 13.68
N LEU A 81 4.74 -19.06 12.37
CA LEU A 81 5.68 -18.54 11.39
C LEU A 81 5.85 -17.02 11.51
N TYR A 82 4.78 -16.26 11.78
CA TYR A 82 4.84 -14.82 12.11
C TYR A 82 5.83 -14.52 13.25
N ARG A 83 5.76 -15.30 14.33
CA ARG A 83 6.68 -15.14 15.47
C ARG A 83 8.11 -15.52 15.11
N ALA A 84 8.28 -16.49 14.23
CA ALA A 84 9.58 -16.99 13.79
C ALA A 84 10.28 -16.06 12.79
N THR A 85 9.52 -15.41 11.90
CA THR A 85 10.05 -14.44 10.95
C THR A 85 10.38 -13.10 11.59
N GLY A 86 9.68 -12.76 12.69
CA GLY A 86 9.84 -11.45 13.33
C GLY A 86 9.36 -10.30 12.45
N GLN A 87 8.54 -10.59 11.43
CA GLN A 87 7.96 -9.57 10.58
C GLN A 87 7.18 -8.55 11.43
N SER A 88 7.24 -7.28 11.06
CA SER A 88 6.65 -6.17 11.82
C SER A 88 5.13 -6.17 11.85
N HIS A 89 4.50 -6.68 10.79
CA HIS A 89 3.05 -6.66 10.61
C HIS A 89 2.43 -8.02 10.92
N LYS A 90 1.32 -8.01 11.66
CA LYS A 90 0.57 -9.23 11.96
C LYS A 90 -0.21 -9.69 10.71
N PRO A 91 -0.06 -10.95 10.27
CA PRO A 91 -0.82 -11.48 9.15
C PRO A 91 -2.32 -11.52 9.49
N THR A 92 -3.16 -11.02 8.59
CA THR A 92 -4.62 -10.98 8.73
C THR A 92 -5.29 -12.02 7.82
N PRO A 93 -6.31 -12.77 8.32
CA PRO A 93 -7.09 -13.67 7.49
C PRO A 93 -7.67 -12.95 6.26
N ILE A 94 -7.80 -13.65 5.14
CA ILE A 94 -8.37 -13.09 3.90
C ILE A 94 -9.85 -12.78 4.14
N THR A 95 -10.18 -11.50 4.31
CA THR A 95 -11.55 -10.97 4.29
C THR A 95 -11.99 -10.64 2.86
N GLN A 96 -13.29 -10.38 2.64
CA GLN A 96 -13.77 -9.93 1.33
C GLN A 96 -13.06 -8.65 0.83
N ILE A 97 -12.67 -7.76 1.75
CA ILE A 97 -11.85 -6.57 1.43
C ILE A 97 -10.44 -6.94 0.98
N ASN A 98 -9.87 -8.01 1.54
CA ASN A 98 -8.56 -8.46 1.07
C ASN A 98 -8.64 -8.91 -0.38
N LYS A 99 -9.76 -9.53 -0.82
CA LYS A 99 -10.00 -9.85 -2.25
C LYS A 99 -10.17 -8.63 -3.13
N LEU A 100 -10.88 -7.60 -2.64
CA LEU A 100 -10.99 -6.29 -3.28
C LEU A 100 -9.60 -5.66 -3.51
N ASN A 101 -8.69 -5.80 -2.55
CA ASN A 101 -7.34 -5.26 -2.62
C ASN A 101 -6.32 -6.19 -3.35
N SER A 102 -6.55 -7.51 -3.41
CA SER A 102 -5.54 -8.52 -3.80
C SER A 102 -5.54 -8.90 -5.29
N SER A 103 -6.17 -8.13 -6.15
CA SER A 103 -6.46 -8.59 -7.51
C SER A 103 -5.30 -8.53 -8.53
N GLN A 104 -4.05 -8.25 -8.14
CA GLN A 104 -2.91 -8.40 -9.06
C GLN A 104 -1.63 -8.86 -8.35
N ASP A 105 -1.15 -10.06 -8.71
CA ASP A 105 0.27 -10.44 -8.60
C ASP A 105 1.08 -9.53 -9.53
N LYS A 106 1.34 -8.28 -9.11
CA LYS A 106 2.23 -7.38 -9.84
C LYS A 106 3.59 -8.05 -9.94
N LYS A 107 4.12 -8.14 -11.17
CA LYS A 107 5.48 -8.65 -11.38
C LYS A 107 6.45 -7.73 -10.66
N ILE A 108 7.10 -8.26 -9.63
CA ILE A 108 8.06 -7.51 -8.82
C ILE A 108 9.31 -7.31 -9.65
N PHE A 109 9.53 -6.07 -10.10
CA PHE A 109 10.77 -5.65 -10.75
C PHE A 109 11.18 -4.32 -10.11
N GLN A 110 11.97 -4.38 -9.04
CA GLN A 110 12.39 -3.18 -8.30
C GLN A 110 13.16 -2.18 -9.20
N GLY A 111 13.66 -2.63 -10.35
CA GLY A 111 14.34 -1.79 -11.34
C GLY A 111 15.82 -1.56 -11.04
N TRP A 112 16.29 -1.81 -9.81
CA TRP A 112 17.69 -1.62 -9.47
C TRP A 112 18.64 -2.51 -10.28
N LEU A 113 19.68 -1.89 -10.82
CA LEU A 113 20.80 -2.61 -11.41
C LEU A 113 21.67 -3.19 -10.30
N SER A 114 22.05 -4.46 -10.44
CA SER A 114 23.08 -5.06 -9.60
C SER A 114 24.41 -4.30 -9.71
N PRO A 115 25.32 -4.40 -8.72
CA PRO A 115 26.63 -3.73 -8.78
C PRO A 115 27.41 -4.02 -10.06
N ILE A 116 27.31 -5.25 -10.58
CA ILE A 116 27.98 -5.66 -11.82
C ILE A 116 27.32 -4.99 -13.03
N GLN A 117 25.98 -4.96 -13.09
CA GLN A 117 25.26 -4.28 -14.19
C GLN A 117 25.54 -2.78 -14.19
N SER A 118 25.55 -2.15 -13.02
CA SER A 118 25.92 -0.74 -12.84
C SER A 118 27.34 -0.47 -13.33
N TYR A 119 28.30 -1.31 -12.92
CA TYR A 119 29.69 -1.19 -13.36
C TYR A 119 29.85 -1.31 -14.89
N VAL A 120 29.23 -2.32 -15.50
CA VAL A 120 29.28 -2.52 -16.97
C VAL A 120 28.66 -1.32 -17.71
N LEU A 121 27.54 -0.81 -17.20
CA LEU A 121 26.87 0.36 -17.77
C LEU A 121 27.74 1.63 -17.65
N GLU A 122 28.41 1.82 -16.52
CA GLU A 122 29.34 2.93 -16.31
C GLU A 122 30.56 2.87 -17.24
N GLU A 123 31.17 1.70 -17.40
CA GLU A 123 32.25 1.46 -18.36
C GLU A 123 31.80 1.77 -19.79
N TYR A 124 30.63 1.26 -20.20
CA TYR A 124 30.06 1.57 -21.52
C TYR A 124 29.86 3.07 -21.71
N CYS A 125 29.21 3.74 -20.75
CA CYS A 125 28.96 5.18 -20.84
C CYS A 125 30.26 5.99 -20.93
N SER A 126 31.29 5.58 -20.20
CA SER A 126 32.60 6.24 -20.20
C SER A 126 33.31 6.07 -21.54
N ARG A 127 33.27 4.87 -22.14
CA ARG A 127 33.89 4.57 -23.44
C ARG A 127 33.22 5.29 -24.61
N TYR A 128 31.89 5.40 -24.60
CA TYR A 128 31.12 6.00 -25.70
C TYR A 128 30.67 7.44 -25.44
N GLY A 129 31.11 8.07 -24.34
CA GLY A 129 30.79 9.46 -24.02
C GLY A 129 29.31 9.71 -23.73
N VAL A 130 28.58 8.71 -23.22
CA VAL A 130 27.15 8.85 -22.89
C VAL A 130 27.00 9.63 -21.59
N ARG A 131 26.42 10.83 -21.68
CA ARG A 131 26.20 11.68 -20.51
C ARG A 131 25.18 11.07 -19.54
N GLY A 132 25.44 11.18 -18.23
CA GLY A 132 24.57 10.64 -17.18
C GLY A 132 23.12 11.13 -17.24
N CYS A 133 22.88 12.41 -17.59
CA CYS A 133 21.51 12.93 -17.68
C CYS A 133 20.75 12.31 -18.86
N LEU A 134 21.43 12.10 -19.99
CA LEU A 134 20.81 11.41 -21.13
C LEU A 134 20.42 9.99 -20.72
N ARG A 135 21.32 9.28 -20.03
CA ARG A 135 21.05 7.95 -19.48
C ARG A 135 19.83 7.95 -18.56
N HIS A 136 19.76 8.86 -17.59
CA HIS A 136 18.65 8.91 -16.63
C HIS A 136 17.33 9.34 -17.27
N LEU A 137 17.38 10.16 -18.32
CA LEU A 137 16.20 10.56 -19.08
C LEU A 137 15.56 9.37 -19.82
N TYR A 138 16.37 8.60 -20.56
CA TYR A 138 15.91 7.37 -21.21
C TYR A 138 15.49 6.33 -20.17
N TYR A 139 16.28 6.16 -19.11
CA TYR A 139 15.99 5.20 -18.08
C TYR A 139 14.68 5.49 -17.35
N LEU A 140 14.40 6.75 -17.02
CA LEU A 140 13.13 7.15 -16.41
C LEU A 140 11.95 6.85 -17.35
N ASN A 141 12.11 7.09 -18.66
CA ASN A 141 11.09 6.75 -19.65
C ASN A 141 10.84 5.24 -19.72
N ASP A 142 11.90 4.44 -19.77
CA ASP A 142 11.81 2.97 -19.82
C ASP A 142 11.18 2.40 -18.54
N LEU A 143 11.49 2.99 -17.38
CA LEU A 143 10.85 2.61 -16.11
C LEU A 143 9.35 2.92 -16.12
N LEU A 144 8.93 4.05 -16.70
CA LEU A 144 7.52 4.39 -16.88
C LEU A 144 6.82 3.42 -17.85
N ASP A 145 7.45 3.06 -18.97
CA ASP A 145 6.93 2.06 -19.90
C ASP A 145 6.67 0.71 -19.21
N ARG A 146 7.55 0.32 -18.27
CA ARG A 146 7.37 -0.88 -17.46
C ARG A 146 6.30 -0.71 -16.39
N ALA A 147 6.25 0.44 -15.72
CA ALA A 147 5.25 0.72 -14.70
C ALA A 147 3.82 0.70 -15.27
N GLU A 148 3.64 1.20 -16.49
CA GLU A 148 2.37 1.14 -17.23
C GLU A 148 1.99 -0.29 -17.67
N GLN A 149 2.95 -1.22 -17.70
CA GLN A 149 2.74 -2.66 -17.91
C GLN A 149 2.53 -3.42 -16.59
N GLU A 150 2.10 -2.74 -15.52
CA GLU A 150 1.84 -3.29 -14.19
C GLU A 150 3.08 -3.91 -13.49
N PHE A 151 4.28 -3.53 -13.90
CA PHE A 151 5.48 -3.84 -13.11
C PHE A 151 5.57 -2.91 -11.91
N MET A 152 5.78 -3.48 -10.73
CA MET A 152 6.02 -2.68 -9.54
C MET A 152 7.44 -2.14 -9.55
N ILE A 153 7.59 -0.86 -9.91
CA ILE A 153 8.85 -0.13 -9.88
C ILE A 153 9.04 0.51 -8.50
N ASP A 154 10.25 0.46 -7.95
CA ASP A 154 10.58 1.13 -6.71
C ASP A 154 10.47 2.67 -6.86
N PRO A 155 9.61 3.35 -6.09
CA PRO A 155 9.49 4.81 -6.13
C PRO A 155 10.80 5.55 -5.82
N GLN A 156 11.71 4.97 -5.03
CA GLN A 156 13.01 5.57 -4.74
C GLN A 156 13.91 5.61 -5.98
N LEU A 157 13.82 4.61 -6.86
CA LEU A 157 14.56 4.57 -8.13
C LEU A 157 14.07 5.67 -9.09
N LEU A 158 12.74 5.84 -9.18
CA LEU A 158 12.13 6.93 -9.94
C LEU A 158 12.58 8.29 -9.37
N HIS A 159 12.58 8.43 -8.04
CA HIS A 159 13.00 9.64 -7.35
C HIS A 159 14.47 9.98 -7.63
N TYR A 160 15.37 9.01 -7.53
CA TYR A 160 16.77 9.18 -7.86
C TYR A 160 16.96 9.62 -9.31
N SER A 161 16.32 8.92 -10.26
CA SER A 161 16.44 9.23 -11.69
C SER A 161 15.89 10.61 -12.06
N TYR A 162 14.73 10.96 -11.50
CA TYR A 162 14.11 12.27 -11.69
C TYR A 162 14.95 13.40 -11.09
N GLY A 163 15.49 13.22 -9.88
CA GLY A 163 16.36 14.21 -9.23
C GLY A 163 17.62 14.50 -10.04
N PHE A 164 18.24 13.46 -10.61
CA PHE A 164 19.40 13.63 -11.50
C PHE A 164 19.06 14.46 -12.75
N CYS A 165 17.93 14.17 -13.39
CA CYS A 165 17.48 14.91 -14.58
C CYS A 165 17.17 16.37 -14.24
N THR A 166 16.47 16.61 -13.14
CA THR A 166 16.07 17.95 -12.70
C THR A 166 17.29 18.82 -12.38
N SER A 167 18.26 18.31 -11.60
CA SER A 167 19.52 19.02 -11.31
C SER A 167 20.27 19.40 -12.60
N HIS A 168 20.30 18.50 -13.58
CA HIS A 168 20.96 18.78 -14.85
C HIS A 168 20.22 19.84 -15.67
N VAL A 169 18.90 19.76 -15.79
CA VAL A 169 18.08 20.67 -16.61
C VAL A 169 17.99 22.07 -16.01
N SER A 170 17.99 22.19 -14.68
CA SER A 170 18.00 23.48 -13.99
C SER A 170 19.40 24.10 -13.85
N GLY A 171 20.46 23.43 -14.31
CA GLY A 171 21.83 23.97 -14.34
C GLY A 171 22.53 24.04 -12.98
N ASN A 172 21.98 23.42 -11.93
CA ASN A 172 22.57 23.39 -10.60
C ASN A 172 23.61 22.26 -10.50
N ARG A 173 24.86 22.55 -10.86
CA ARG A 173 26.02 21.71 -10.54
C ARG A 173 26.96 22.45 -9.59
N PRO A 174 27.55 21.76 -8.61
CA PRO A 174 28.55 22.35 -7.72
C PRO A 174 29.82 22.87 -8.46
N ASP A 175 30.04 22.43 -9.71
CA ASP A 175 31.29 22.68 -10.46
C ASP A 175 31.31 23.94 -11.34
N ASN A 176 30.35 24.88 -11.25
CA ASN A 176 30.32 26.15 -12.01
C ASN A 176 30.43 26.05 -13.56
N ASN A 177 30.46 24.84 -14.13
CA ASN A 177 30.54 24.66 -15.57
C ASN A 177 29.17 24.89 -16.22
N VAL A 178 29.13 25.78 -17.21
CA VAL A 178 27.95 26.09 -18.02
C VAL A 178 27.36 24.80 -18.59
N SER A 179 26.17 24.43 -18.10
CA SER A 179 25.44 23.27 -18.60
C SER A 179 24.71 23.66 -19.88
N THR A 180 25.27 23.31 -21.03
CA THR A 180 24.57 23.42 -22.32
C THR A 180 23.58 22.25 -22.46
N ILE A 181 22.32 22.50 -22.14
CA ILE A 181 21.19 21.60 -22.39
C ILE A 181 20.61 21.97 -23.75
N THR A 182 20.46 20.98 -24.64
CA THR A 182 19.79 21.22 -25.93
C THR A 182 18.29 21.38 -25.72
N MET A 183 17.61 22.18 -26.55
CA MET A 183 16.15 22.36 -26.46
C MET A 183 15.42 21.02 -26.54
N GLU A 184 15.83 20.14 -27.45
CA GLU A 184 15.29 18.77 -27.58
C GLU A 184 15.32 17.97 -26.27
N LYS A 185 16.42 18.05 -25.48
CA LYS A 185 16.51 17.36 -24.19
C LYS A 185 15.61 17.98 -23.13
N ARG A 186 15.43 19.30 -23.19
CA ARG A 186 14.53 20.02 -22.28
C ARG A 186 13.08 19.65 -22.57
N ASP A 187 12.69 19.63 -23.85
CA ASP A 187 11.33 19.28 -24.27
C ASP A 187 10.99 17.84 -23.89
N ARG A 188 11.92 16.91 -24.14
CA ARG A 188 11.76 15.50 -23.73
C ARG A 188 11.68 15.31 -22.22
N PHE A 189 12.42 16.11 -21.45
CA PHE A 189 12.30 16.09 -19.98
C PHE A 189 10.93 16.58 -19.52
N ILE A 190 10.39 17.64 -20.12
CA ILE A 190 9.05 18.14 -19.80
C ILE A 190 7.98 17.09 -20.10
N GLU A 191 8.08 16.40 -21.24
CA GLU A 191 7.18 15.31 -21.62
C GLU A 191 7.21 14.17 -20.58
N ILE A 192 8.41 13.66 -20.26
CA ILE A 192 8.58 12.57 -19.27
C ILE A 192 8.12 13.02 -17.88
N LYS A 193 8.34 14.28 -17.51
CA LYS A 193 7.87 14.85 -16.24
C LYS A 193 6.35 14.84 -16.14
N GLU A 194 5.63 15.25 -17.18
CA GLU A 194 4.17 15.23 -17.18
C GLU A 194 3.63 13.79 -17.13
N ARG A 195 4.27 12.87 -17.85
CA ARG A 195 3.93 11.43 -17.81
C ARG A 195 4.14 10.85 -16.40
N LEU A 196 5.27 11.16 -15.75
CA LEU A 196 5.54 10.78 -14.36
C LEU A 196 4.51 11.36 -13.40
N LYS A 197 4.12 12.63 -13.58
CA LYS A 197 3.09 13.27 -12.75
C LYS A 197 1.75 12.53 -12.83
N GLN A 198 1.29 12.20 -14.04
CA GLN A 198 0.04 11.44 -14.24
C GLN A 198 0.12 10.04 -13.63
N PHE A 199 1.27 9.37 -13.76
CA PHE A 199 1.50 8.08 -13.13
C PHE A 199 1.39 8.17 -11.59
N LEU A 200 2.04 9.15 -10.97
CA LEU A 200 2.02 9.35 -9.52
C LEU A 200 0.63 9.75 -9.02
N GLU A 201 -0.10 10.60 -9.75
CA GLU A 201 -1.50 10.93 -9.47
C GLU A 201 -2.35 9.67 -9.43
N ASN A 202 -2.22 8.79 -10.43
CA ASN A 202 -2.94 7.53 -10.46
C ASN A 202 -2.56 6.59 -9.29
N GLN A 203 -1.28 6.54 -8.92
CA GLN A 203 -0.82 5.73 -7.77
C GLN A 203 -1.43 6.23 -6.45
N VAL A 204 -1.52 7.55 -6.25
CA VAL A 204 -2.11 8.16 -5.04
C VAL A 204 -3.63 8.00 -5.04
N THR A 205 -4.32 8.22 -6.17
CA THR A 205 -5.78 8.02 -6.26
C THR A 205 -6.17 6.55 -6.06
N ASN A 206 -5.35 5.61 -6.52
CA ASN A 206 -5.56 4.18 -6.33
C ASN A 206 -4.63 3.60 -5.27
N PHE A 207 -4.36 4.31 -4.17
CA PHE A 207 -3.35 3.92 -3.18
C PHE A 207 -3.55 2.50 -2.64
N ARG A 208 -4.79 2.04 -2.45
CA ARG A 208 -5.10 0.68 -1.98
C ARG A 208 -4.69 -0.43 -2.95
N PHE A 209 -4.71 -0.14 -4.25
CA PHE A 209 -4.36 -1.07 -5.34
C PHE A 209 -2.88 -0.94 -5.73
N SER A 210 -2.38 0.28 -5.62
CA SER A 210 -1.01 0.64 -5.91
C SER A 210 -0.07 0.11 -4.83
N PHE A 211 -0.52 0.17 -3.57
CA PHE A 211 0.23 -0.22 -2.38
C PHE A 211 -0.65 -1.11 -1.47
N PRO A 212 -0.97 -2.35 -1.86
CA PRO A 212 -1.86 -3.21 -1.07
C PRO A 212 -1.34 -3.38 0.36
N PHE A 213 -2.17 -3.06 1.35
CA PHE A 213 -1.84 -3.06 2.78
C PHE A 213 -0.61 -2.20 3.14
N GLY A 214 -0.39 -1.13 2.39
CA GLY A 214 0.76 -0.24 2.58
C GLY A 214 2.08 -0.84 2.11
N ARG A 215 2.06 -1.90 1.28
CA ARG A 215 3.26 -2.56 0.78
C ARG A 215 3.65 -2.11 -0.64
N PRO A 216 4.96 -2.04 -0.95
CA PRO A 216 6.10 -2.20 -0.05
C PRO A 216 6.15 -1.10 1.03
N GLU A 217 6.74 -1.40 2.19
CA GLU A 217 6.81 -0.45 3.31
C GLU A 217 7.47 0.86 2.86
N ALA A 218 6.89 1.99 3.27
CA ALA A 218 7.30 3.34 2.88
C ALA A 218 7.20 3.70 1.38
N ALA A 219 6.76 2.80 0.49
CA ALA A 219 6.65 3.08 -0.94
C ALA A 219 5.64 4.20 -1.25
N LEU A 220 4.48 4.21 -0.58
CA LEU A 220 3.49 5.29 -0.72
C LEU A 220 4.06 6.64 -0.23
N LYS A 221 4.80 6.64 0.89
CA LYS A 221 5.46 7.84 1.40
C LYS A 221 6.52 8.38 0.43
N ALA A 222 7.32 7.49 -0.16
CA ALA A 222 8.29 7.85 -1.19
C ALA A 222 7.60 8.38 -2.47
N THR A 223 6.44 7.81 -2.82
CA THR A 223 5.60 8.27 -3.95
C THR A 223 5.08 9.68 -3.71
N LEU A 224 4.58 9.98 -2.51
CA LEU A 224 4.16 11.34 -2.12
C LEU A 224 5.34 12.33 -2.17
N SER A 225 6.49 11.94 -1.63
CA SER A 225 7.71 12.76 -1.69
C SER A 225 8.15 13.05 -3.13
N LEU A 226 8.11 12.05 -4.01
CA LEU A 226 8.43 12.23 -5.42
C LEU A 226 7.41 13.15 -6.11
N LEU A 227 6.12 13.01 -5.79
CA LEU A 227 5.07 13.87 -6.33
C LEU A 227 5.32 15.34 -5.97
N GLU A 228 5.70 15.65 -4.72
CA GLU A 228 6.10 17.01 -4.32
C GLU A 228 7.23 17.57 -5.21
N CYS A 229 8.26 16.75 -5.50
CA CYS A 229 9.37 17.14 -6.38
C CYS A 229 8.94 17.30 -7.84
N VAL A 230 8.00 16.49 -8.32
CA VAL A 230 7.51 16.53 -9.71
C VAL A 230 6.60 17.75 -9.94
N LEU A 231 5.77 18.10 -8.96
CA LEU A 231 4.90 19.28 -9.06
C LEU A 231 5.68 20.60 -9.02
N SER A 232 6.89 20.60 -8.48
CA SER A 232 7.76 21.78 -8.46
C SER A 232 8.11 22.24 -9.87
N LYS A 233 7.85 23.51 -10.20
CA LYS A 233 8.06 24.06 -11.56
C LYS A 233 9.53 24.27 -11.89
N ASP A 234 10.34 24.68 -10.92
CA ASP A 234 11.79 24.86 -11.05
C ASP A 234 12.48 24.70 -9.68
N ILE A 235 13.78 24.42 -9.66
CA ILE A 235 14.54 24.32 -8.38
C ILE A 235 14.56 25.66 -7.64
N SER A 236 14.49 26.76 -8.38
CA SER A 236 14.54 28.13 -7.86
C SER A 236 13.22 28.62 -7.25
N ILE A 237 12.09 28.02 -7.62
CA ILE A 237 10.76 28.42 -7.14
C ILE A 237 10.05 27.17 -6.63
N PRO A 238 10.13 26.88 -5.32
CA PRO A 238 9.41 25.76 -4.75
C PRO A 238 7.90 25.97 -4.93
N ILE A 239 7.19 24.89 -5.24
CA ILE A 239 5.73 24.91 -5.29
C ILE A 239 5.16 25.27 -3.91
N SER A 240 4.04 25.99 -3.88
CA SER A 240 3.36 26.28 -2.62
C SER A 240 2.90 24.98 -1.95
N ARG A 241 2.98 24.94 -0.62
CA ARG A 241 2.43 23.83 0.17
C ARG A 241 0.93 23.67 -0.07
N ASP A 242 0.22 24.76 -0.37
CA ASP A 242 -1.21 24.74 -0.67
C ASP A 242 -1.49 24.07 -2.03
N ASP A 243 -0.65 24.29 -3.04
CA ASP A 243 -0.83 23.67 -4.35
C ASP A 243 -0.61 22.16 -4.30
N ILE A 244 0.43 21.70 -3.59
CA ILE A 244 0.66 20.27 -3.32
C ILE A 244 -0.55 19.69 -2.58
N ARG A 245 -0.99 20.38 -1.53
CA ARG A 245 -2.08 19.93 -0.69
C ARG A 245 -3.40 19.85 -1.47
N ASN A 246 -3.70 20.82 -2.32
CA ASN A 246 -4.88 20.82 -3.17
C ASN A 246 -4.83 19.69 -4.21
N PHE A 247 -3.65 19.39 -4.75
CA PHE A 247 -3.46 18.26 -5.66
C PHE A 247 -3.75 16.92 -4.96
N ILE A 248 -3.20 16.72 -3.76
CA ILE A 248 -3.42 15.50 -2.97
C ILE A 248 -4.88 15.39 -2.53
N ARG A 249 -5.53 16.51 -2.15
CA ARG A 249 -6.96 16.53 -1.84
C ARG A 249 -7.77 15.97 -3.00
N LYS A 250 -7.55 16.48 -4.21
CA LYS A 250 -8.24 15.97 -5.41
C LYS A 250 -7.98 14.47 -5.65
N CYS A 251 -6.75 14.00 -5.39
CA CYS A 251 -6.43 12.58 -5.51
C CYS A 251 -7.24 11.74 -4.52
N LEU A 252 -7.35 12.19 -3.26
CA LEU A 252 -8.07 11.53 -2.18
C LEU A 252 -9.59 11.62 -2.36
N GLU A 253 -10.13 12.75 -2.81
CA GLU A 253 -11.54 12.87 -3.22
C GLU A 253 -11.88 11.78 -4.25
N ASN A 254 -11.11 11.70 -5.33
CA ASN A 254 -11.27 10.65 -6.35
C ASN A 254 -11.09 9.23 -5.79
N ALA A 255 -10.17 9.05 -4.83
CA ALA A 255 -9.96 7.78 -4.17
C ALA A 255 -11.19 7.35 -3.36
N ALA A 256 -11.90 8.28 -2.71
CA ALA A 256 -13.11 7.97 -1.96
C ALA A 256 -14.20 7.40 -2.87
N TYR A 257 -14.44 8.04 -4.02
CA TYR A 257 -15.38 7.54 -5.03
C TYR A 257 -14.97 6.17 -5.55
N SER A 258 -13.71 6.01 -5.95
CA SER A 258 -13.18 4.75 -6.50
C SER A 258 -13.27 3.59 -5.49
N ASN A 259 -12.89 3.84 -4.23
CA ASN A 259 -12.97 2.86 -3.16
C ASN A 259 -14.42 2.49 -2.87
N TYR A 260 -15.31 3.47 -2.77
CA TYR A 260 -16.73 3.23 -2.49
C TYR A 260 -17.40 2.43 -3.60
N THR A 261 -17.25 2.84 -4.86
CA THR A 261 -17.84 2.14 -6.02
C THR A 261 -17.39 0.69 -6.08
N ARG A 262 -16.10 0.41 -5.82
CA ARG A 262 -15.59 -0.97 -5.79
C ARG A 262 -16.23 -1.81 -4.69
N VAL A 263 -16.38 -1.26 -3.49
CA VAL A 263 -17.07 -1.94 -2.38
C VAL A 263 -18.54 -2.16 -2.70
N SER A 264 -19.23 -1.14 -3.20
CA SER A 264 -20.67 -1.24 -3.52
C SER A 264 -20.94 -2.28 -4.61
N ASP A 265 -20.09 -2.35 -5.64
CA ASP A 265 -20.24 -3.25 -6.78
C ASP A 265 -19.97 -4.72 -6.41
N GLN A 266 -18.99 -4.97 -5.54
CA GLN A 266 -18.55 -6.34 -5.24
C GLN A 266 -19.26 -6.98 -4.04
N ALA A 267 -19.80 -6.19 -3.11
CA ALA A 267 -20.25 -6.70 -1.81
C ALA A 267 -21.68 -6.33 -1.42
N LYS A 268 -22.50 -5.76 -2.32
CA LYS A 268 -23.88 -5.35 -2.03
C LYS A 268 -24.00 -4.49 -0.75
N VAL A 269 -23.36 -3.31 -0.75
CA VAL A 269 -23.55 -2.22 0.24
C VAL A 269 -23.67 -2.71 1.70
N GLU A 270 -22.71 -3.53 2.15
CA GLU A 270 -22.65 -3.96 3.56
C GLU A 270 -21.88 -2.91 4.39
N ALA A 271 -22.54 -2.37 5.41
CA ALA A 271 -21.95 -1.37 6.31
C ALA A 271 -20.70 -1.92 7.02
N GLU A 272 -20.70 -3.20 7.37
CA GLU A 272 -19.55 -3.88 8.00
C GLU A 272 -18.30 -3.82 7.11
N LEU A 273 -18.47 -4.02 5.80
CA LEU A 273 -17.37 -3.97 4.85
C LEU A 273 -16.83 -2.54 4.65
N CYS A 274 -17.71 -1.55 4.71
CA CYS A 274 -17.30 -0.14 4.70
C CYS A 274 -16.45 0.20 5.92
N ILE A 275 -16.88 -0.24 7.12
CA ILE A 275 -16.14 -0.03 8.38
C ILE A 275 -14.77 -0.71 8.32
N GLU A 276 -14.73 -1.98 7.94
CA GLU A 276 -13.48 -2.73 7.82
C GLU A 276 -12.52 -2.07 6.82
N LEU A 277 -13.02 -1.53 5.70
CA LEU A 277 -12.20 -0.85 4.70
C LEU A 277 -11.52 0.38 5.27
N LEU A 278 -12.27 1.24 5.97
CA LEU A 278 -11.75 2.47 6.55
C LEU A 278 -10.85 2.20 7.75
N GLN A 279 -11.14 1.14 8.52
CA GLN A 279 -10.23 0.68 9.57
C GLN A 279 -8.87 0.26 8.98
N GLN A 280 -8.87 -0.48 7.87
CA GLN A 280 -7.63 -0.79 7.15
C GLN A 280 -6.92 0.47 6.64
N ASP A 281 -7.67 1.51 6.28
CA ASP A 281 -7.05 2.76 5.83
C ASP A 281 -6.25 3.44 6.95
N SER A 282 -6.83 3.50 8.15
CA SER A 282 -6.14 3.96 9.34
C SER A 282 -4.95 3.07 9.72
N GLU A 283 -5.07 1.76 9.61
CA GLU A 283 -4.01 0.81 10.00
C GLU A 283 -2.82 0.83 9.03
N HIS A 284 -3.05 0.95 7.73
CA HIS A 284 -2.00 0.74 6.71
C HIS A 284 -1.48 2.00 6.04
N TYR A 285 -2.29 3.06 5.92
CA TYR A 285 -1.91 4.25 5.13
C TYR A 285 -1.75 5.53 5.96
N GLN A 286 -2.27 5.57 7.18
CA GLN A 286 -2.24 6.77 8.02
C GLN A 286 -0.83 7.34 8.23
N GLU A 287 0.19 6.49 8.45
CA GLU A 287 1.56 6.98 8.64
C GLU A 287 2.17 7.55 7.34
N ALA A 288 1.78 7.06 6.16
CA ALA A 288 2.20 7.63 4.89
C ALA A 288 1.52 8.99 4.64
N PHE A 289 0.25 9.12 5.00
CA PHE A 289 -0.54 10.35 4.89
C PHE A 289 -0.45 11.26 6.12
N LYS A 290 0.49 11.05 7.04
CA LYS A 290 0.57 11.81 8.31
C LYS A 290 0.56 13.34 8.16
N GLN A 291 1.20 13.85 7.10
CA GLN A 291 1.22 15.29 6.78
C GLN A 291 -0.11 15.80 6.21
N TYR A 292 -0.95 14.90 5.73
CA TYR A 292 -2.24 15.11 5.06
C TYR A 292 -3.37 14.38 5.78
N ASN A 293 -3.22 14.12 7.09
CA ASN A 293 -4.16 13.28 7.84
C ASN A 293 -5.58 13.86 7.86
N ASP A 294 -5.69 15.18 7.82
CA ASP A 294 -6.96 15.87 7.67
C ASP A 294 -7.60 15.64 6.30
N LEU A 295 -6.82 15.56 5.22
CA LEU A 295 -7.35 15.16 3.90
C LEU A 295 -7.78 13.69 3.86
N LEU A 296 -7.13 12.82 4.66
CA LEU A 296 -7.55 11.43 4.79
C LEU A 296 -8.90 11.36 5.52
N ILE A 297 -9.13 12.19 6.54
CA ILE A 297 -10.44 12.32 7.20
C ILE A 297 -11.50 12.86 6.22
N GLU A 298 -11.18 13.89 5.41
CA GLU A 298 -12.08 14.38 4.35
C GLU A 298 -12.45 13.25 3.37
N HIS A 299 -11.50 12.37 3.02
CA HIS A 299 -11.76 11.17 2.22
C HIS A 299 -12.75 10.20 2.88
N GLU A 300 -12.61 9.94 4.18
CA GLU A 300 -13.55 9.09 4.94
C GLU A 300 -14.96 9.71 4.98
N GLU A 301 -15.06 11.03 5.16
CA GLU A 301 -16.33 11.77 5.16
C GLU A 301 -17.05 11.70 3.80
N ILE A 302 -16.30 11.84 2.70
CA ILE A 302 -16.84 11.67 1.34
C ILE A 302 -17.32 10.22 1.16
N PHE A 303 -16.54 9.23 1.61
CA PHE A 303 -16.92 7.83 1.53
C PHE A 303 -18.24 7.55 2.27
N TRP A 304 -18.40 8.07 3.50
CA TRP A 304 -19.63 7.93 4.26
C TRP A 304 -20.81 8.67 3.64
N SER A 305 -20.57 9.83 3.02
CA SER A 305 -21.59 10.57 2.28
C SER A 305 -22.13 9.76 1.09
N LEU A 306 -21.24 9.08 0.36
CA LEU A 306 -21.63 8.17 -0.73
C LEU A 306 -22.44 6.97 -0.22
N PHE A 307 -22.02 6.39 0.91
CA PHE A 307 -22.75 5.32 1.56
C PHE A 307 -24.17 5.77 1.96
N ALA A 308 -24.30 6.96 2.57
CA ALA A 308 -25.58 7.51 3.00
C ALA A 308 -26.55 7.71 1.82
N VAL A 309 -26.10 8.33 0.73
CA VAL A 309 -26.93 8.54 -0.47
C VAL A 309 -27.40 7.21 -1.08
N ASN A 310 -26.53 6.21 -1.13
CA ASN A 310 -26.92 4.90 -1.64
C ASN A 310 -27.93 4.21 -0.71
N MET A 311 -27.73 4.29 0.61
CA MET A 311 -28.68 3.75 1.59
C MET A 311 -30.05 4.42 1.50
N GLU A 312 -30.12 5.75 1.33
CA GLU A 312 -31.37 6.47 1.08
C GLU A 312 -32.08 5.90 -0.16
N HIS A 313 -31.34 5.68 -1.25
CA HIS A 313 -31.90 5.08 -2.46
C HIS A 313 -32.42 3.65 -2.23
N VAL A 314 -31.70 2.82 -1.47
CA VAL A 314 -32.14 1.46 -1.11
C VAL A 314 -33.41 1.50 -0.26
N ILE A 315 -33.51 2.46 0.67
CA ILE A 315 -34.68 2.65 1.54
C ILE A 315 -35.89 3.12 0.72
N ASP A 316 -35.71 4.08 -0.18
CA ASP A 316 -36.79 4.60 -1.05
C ASP A 316 -37.37 3.53 -1.99
N GLN A 317 -36.55 2.55 -2.38
CA GLN A 317 -36.99 1.42 -3.19
C GLN A 317 -37.70 0.33 -2.38
N GLN A 318 -37.68 0.37 -1.05
CA GLN A 318 -38.46 -0.56 -0.25
C GLN A 318 -39.95 -0.27 -0.45
N PRO A 319 -40.79 -1.30 -0.70
CA PRO A 319 -42.22 -1.10 -0.77
C PRO A 319 -42.69 -0.56 0.58
N ILE A 320 -43.08 0.71 0.60
CA ILE A 320 -43.79 1.30 1.73
C ILE A 320 -45.17 0.65 1.74
N GLU A 321 -45.31 -0.53 2.34
CA GLU A 321 -46.62 -1.08 2.68
C GLU A 321 -47.19 -0.23 3.83
N ASN A 322 -47.72 0.93 3.47
CA ASN A 322 -48.47 1.88 4.31
C ASN A 322 -49.76 1.25 4.92
N THR A 323 -50.00 -0.05 4.72
CA THR A 323 -51.08 -0.83 5.33
C THR A 323 -50.61 -1.76 6.45
N LEU A 324 -49.32 -1.78 6.78
CA LEU A 324 -48.72 -2.69 7.77
C LEU A 324 -47.88 -1.97 8.85
N SER A 325 -48.15 -0.70 9.13
CA SER A 325 -47.65 -0.04 10.33
C SER A 325 -48.10 -0.85 11.57
N ASN A 326 -47.12 -1.33 12.36
CA ASN A 326 -47.27 -2.33 13.45
C ASN A 326 -47.63 -3.77 13.04
N SER A 327 -47.40 -4.16 11.78
CA SER A 327 -47.45 -5.57 11.41
C SER A 327 -46.32 -6.37 12.07
N ARG A 328 -46.52 -7.68 12.17
CA ARG A 328 -45.52 -8.61 12.68
C ARG A 328 -44.20 -8.51 11.92
N PHE A 329 -44.24 -8.20 10.62
CA PHE A 329 -43.03 -7.99 9.81
C PHE A 329 -42.29 -6.71 10.21
N HIS A 330 -43.01 -5.59 10.41
CA HIS A 330 -42.41 -4.33 10.88
C HIS A 330 -41.80 -4.46 12.29
N GLN A 331 -42.45 -5.21 13.18
CA GLN A 331 -41.89 -5.53 14.49
C GLN A 331 -40.65 -6.41 14.36
N GLN A 332 -40.70 -7.45 13.53
CA GLN A 332 -39.56 -8.34 13.31
C GLN A 332 -38.36 -7.62 12.67
N LEU A 333 -38.61 -6.67 11.77
CA LEU A 333 -37.59 -5.84 11.15
C LEU A 333 -37.00 -4.87 12.18
N ARG A 334 -37.84 -4.21 12.99
CA ARG A 334 -37.39 -3.38 14.12
C ARG A 334 -36.57 -4.19 15.13
N ASP A 335 -37.04 -5.36 15.52
CA ASP A 335 -36.38 -6.21 16.53
C ASP A 335 -35.04 -6.77 16.00
N THR A 336 -34.95 -7.02 14.70
CA THR A 336 -33.70 -7.48 14.05
C THR A 336 -32.67 -6.36 13.96
N PHE A 337 -33.09 -5.15 13.54
CA PHE A 337 -32.16 -4.06 13.23
C PHE A 337 -31.94 -3.06 14.37
N ALA A 338 -32.87 -2.90 15.32
CA ALA A 338 -32.69 -1.98 16.45
C ALA A 338 -31.44 -2.29 17.30
N PRO A 339 -31.11 -3.55 17.63
CA PRO A 339 -29.87 -3.86 18.36
C PRO A 339 -28.61 -3.48 17.57
N LEU A 340 -28.65 -3.64 16.23
CA LEU A 340 -27.53 -3.30 15.35
C LEU A 340 -27.35 -1.78 15.27
N VAL A 341 -28.43 -1.03 15.15
CA VAL A 341 -28.43 0.44 15.14
C VAL A 341 -27.94 1.00 16.48
N ILE A 342 -28.43 0.46 17.60
CA ILE A 342 -27.95 0.85 18.94
C ILE A 342 -26.45 0.58 19.07
N ARG A 343 -25.99 -0.62 18.68
CA ARG A 343 -24.57 -0.97 18.72
C ARG A 343 -23.72 -0.08 17.82
N TYR A 344 -24.22 0.31 16.65
CA TYR A 344 -23.55 1.24 15.74
C TYR A 344 -23.45 2.64 16.33
N ILE A 345 -24.52 3.15 16.96
CA ILE A 345 -24.51 4.44 17.66
C ILE A 345 -23.54 4.41 18.83
N ASP A 346 -23.57 3.38 19.68
CA ASP A 346 -22.65 3.22 20.81
C ASP A 346 -21.18 3.18 20.32
N LEU A 347 -20.93 2.51 19.19
CA LEU A 347 -19.60 2.43 18.59
C LEU A 347 -19.14 3.79 18.06
N ILE A 348 -20.01 4.54 17.36
CA ILE A 348 -19.73 5.90 16.89
C ILE A 348 -19.46 6.83 18.07
N GLU A 349 -20.30 6.79 19.11
CA GLU A 349 -20.08 7.59 20.32
C GLU A 349 -18.74 7.26 20.97
N HIS A 350 -18.38 5.98 21.03
CA HIS A 350 -17.09 5.55 21.56
C HIS A 350 -15.91 6.01 20.68
N VAL A 351 -16.04 5.99 19.35
CA VAL A 351 -15.02 6.48 18.41
C VAL A 351 -14.85 8.00 18.55
N LEU A 352 -15.94 8.75 18.56
CA LEU A 352 -15.94 10.20 18.76
C LEU A 352 -15.34 10.55 20.13
N HIS A 353 -15.76 9.89 21.21
CA HIS A 353 -15.24 10.16 22.56
C HIS A 353 -13.73 9.91 22.67
N ASN A 354 -13.24 8.84 22.04
CA ASN A 354 -11.80 8.53 22.03
C ASN A 354 -10.98 9.44 21.11
N GLN A 355 -11.57 10.00 20.06
CA GLN A 355 -10.93 11.04 19.25
C GLN A 355 -10.82 12.38 20.01
N PHE A 356 -11.82 12.75 20.80
CA PHE A 356 -11.79 13.98 21.61
C PHE A 356 -10.85 13.92 22.82
N ILE A 357 -10.66 12.76 23.46
CA ILE A 357 -9.74 12.62 24.60
C ILE A 357 -8.26 12.76 24.19
N LYS A 358 -7.92 12.49 22.91
CA LYS A 358 -6.54 12.70 22.40
C LYS A 358 -6.20 14.17 22.15
N GLN A 359 -7.17 15.09 22.17
CA GLN A 359 -6.94 16.53 22.18
C GLN A 359 -7.12 17.04 23.62
N GLY A 360 -6.03 17.03 24.39
CA GLY A 360 -5.99 17.62 25.73
C GLY A 360 -6.46 19.10 25.73
N PRO A 361 -6.92 19.63 26.88
CA PRO A 361 -7.56 20.93 26.93
C PRO A 361 -6.60 22.03 26.46
N VAL A 362 -7.04 22.79 25.46
CA VAL A 362 -6.40 24.04 25.05
C VAL A 362 -6.51 25.01 26.23
N SER A 363 -5.43 25.14 27.00
CA SER A 363 -5.29 26.22 27.98
C SER A 363 -5.32 27.55 27.24
N ARG A 364 -6.47 28.22 27.26
CA ARG A 364 -6.58 29.64 26.94
C ARG A 364 -5.82 30.42 28.01
N SER A 365 -4.59 30.85 27.69
CA SER A 365 -3.91 31.92 28.42
C SER A 365 -4.54 33.25 28.04
N THR A 366 -5.20 33.89 29.01
CA THR A 366 -5.36 35.35 29.07
C THR A 366 -4.03 36.04 29.22
#